data_AF-A0A4Y1ZRV3-F1
#
_entry.id   AF-A0A4Y1ZRV3-F1
#
_cell.length_a   1.000
_cell.length_b   1.000
_cell.length_c   1.000
_cell.angle_alpha   90.00
_cell.angle_beta   90.00
_cell.angle_gamma   90.00
#
_symmetry.space_group_name_H-M   'P 1'
#
loop_
_entity.id
_entity.type
_entity.pdbx_description
1 polymer ?
#
loop_
_entity_poly.entity_id
_entity_poly.type
_entity_poly.pdbx_seq_one_letter_code
_entity_poly.pdbx_strand_id
1 'polypeptide(L)'
;MLERYLEKKSAISETLIVTKEQQILDNVEFETLTEIVAGLRPIKIGLEKLCSQKATLITAERVFTFISGELNKRNSEFAKNMKRSLVQRIIEKCNVSLVGLIQYLNFGRRYDAAAVTVDLERFPNKNSWI
;
A
#
# COMPACT_ATOMS: atom_id res chain seq x y z
N MET A 1 -13.19 1.26 10.79
CA MET A 1 -14.59 0.88 10.49
C MET A 1 -14.67 -0.59 10.10
N LEU A 2 -14.00 -1.01 9.01
CA LEU A 2 -14.00 -2.41 8.55
C LEU A 2 -13.47 -3.42 9.59
N GLU A 3 -12.40 -3.08 10.33
CA GLU A 3 -11.90 -3.94 11.43
C GLU A 3 -12.99 -4.24 12.47
N ARG A 4 -13.71 -3.21 12.93
CA ARG A 4 -14.84 -3.35 13.87
C ARG A 4 -16.03 -4.12 13.29
N TYR A 5 -16.23 -4.05 11.97
CA TYR A 5 -17.26 -4.83 11.29
C TYR A 5 -16.89 -6.32 11.31
N LEU A 6 -15.63 -6.66 10.99
CA LEU A 6 -15.13 -8.03 11.03
C LEU A 6 -15.12 -8.62 12.46
N GLU A 7 -14.85 -7.81 13.48
CA GLU A 7 -14.98 -8.23 14.90
C GLU A 7 -16.40 -8.71 15.25
N LYS A 8 -17.43 -8.16 14.58
CA LYS A 8 -18.83 -8.53 14.77
C LYS A 8 -19.30 -9.66 13.87
N LYS A 9 -18.42 -10.29 13.09
CA LYS A 9 -18.76 -11.35 12.12
C LYS A 9 -19.66 -12.43 12.73
N SER A 10 -19.31 -12.98 13.90
CA SER A 10 -20.10 -14.05 14.55
C SER A 10 -21.54 -13.61 14.85
N ALA A 11 -21.70 -12.44 15.49
CA ALA A 11 -23.01 -11.91 15.84
C ALA A 11 -23.87 -11.60 14.60
N ILE A 12 -23.25 -11.12 13.51
CA ILE A 12 -23.91 -10.89 12.23
C ILE A 12 -24.36 -12.22 11.62
N SER A 13 -23.47 -13.21 11.54
CA SER A 13 -23.78 -14.53 11.01
C SER A 13 -24.90 -15.24 11.79
N GLU A 14 -24.87 -15.17 13.13
CA GLU A 14 -25.92 -15.72 13.99
C GLU A 14 -27.27 -15.04 13.75
N THR A 15 -27.29 -13.71 13.64
CA THR A 15 -28.52 -12.95 13.37
C THR A 15 -29.11 -13.32 12.01
N LEU A 16 -28.27 -13.43 10.97
CA LEU A 16 -28.71 -13.83 9.62
C LEU A 16 -29.31 -15.24 9.59
N ILE A 17 -28.81 -16.15 10.45
CA ILE A 17 -29.38 -17.49 10.60
C ILE A 17 -30.78 -17.40 11.22
N VAL A 18 -30.94 -16.59 12.27
CA VAL A 18 -32.22 -16.40 12.97
C VAL A 18 -33.27 -15.75 12.06
N THR A 19 -32.88 -14.75 11.27
CA THR A 19 -33.80 -14.03 10.36
C THR A 19 -34.06 -14.80 9.05
N LYS A 20 -33.33 -15.89 8.79
CA LYS A 20 -33.36 -16.66 7.52
C LYS A 20 -32.95 -15.84 6.30
N GLU A 21 -32.01 -14.91 6.49
CA GLU A 21 -31.52 -13.99 5.46
C GLU A 21 -30.08 -14.34 5.02
N GLN A 22 -29.70 -15.62 5.04
CA GLN A 22 -28.32 -16.03 4.75
C GLN A 22 -27.85 -15.68 3.32
N GLN A 23 -28.74 -15.30 2.41
CA GLN A 23 -28.39 -14.84 1.06
C GLN A 23 -27.78 -13.43 1.03
N ILE A 24 -27.88 -12.65 2.11
CA ILE A 24 -27.39 -11.26 2.15
C ILE A 24 -25.88 -11.19 2.28
N LEU A 25 -25.27 -12.13 3.02
CA LEU A 25 -23.83 -12.13 3.25
C LEU A 25 -23.28 -13.55 3.30
N ASP A 26 -22.32 -13.84 2.43
CA ASP A 26 -21.58 -15.10 2.34
C ASP A 26 -20.20 -15.01 3.02
N ASN A 27 -19.51 -16.16 3.06
CA ASN A 27 -18.16 -16.22 3.61
C ASN A 27 -17.10 -15.54 2.72
N VAL A 28 -17.32 -15.50 1.40
CA VAL A 28 -16.41 -14.93 0.42
C VAL A 28 -16.31 -13.41 0.58
N GLU A 29 -17.40 -12.74 0.94
CA GLU A 29 -17.45 -11.30 1.20
C GLU A 29 -16.68 -10.96 2.48
N PHE A 30 -16.83 -11.77 3.54
CA PHE A 30 -16.01 -11.62 4.74
C PHE A 30 -14.52 -11.87 4.49
N GLU A 31 -14.18 -12.84 3.64
CA GLU A 31 -12.80 -13.09 3.20
C GLU A 31 -12.25 -11.89 2.42
N THR A 32 -13.02 -11.38 1.46
CA THR A 32 -12.68 -10.18 0.67
C THR A 32 -12.43 -8.97 1.57
N LEU A 33 -13.32 -8.73 2.55
CA LEU A 33 -13.15 -7.65 3.52
C LEU A 33 -11.89 -7.84 4.39
N THR A 34 -11.59 -9.08 4.76
CA THR A 34 -10.38 -9.42 5.52
C THR A 34 -9.13 -9.12 4.69
N GLU A 35 -9.12 -9.46 3.41
CA GLU A 35 -8.02 -9.13 2.51
C GLU A 35 -7.83 -7.62 2.36
N ILE A 36 -8.92 -6.87 2.20
CA ILE A 36 -8.89 -5.40 2.09
C ILE A 36 -8.30 -4.79 3.36
N VAL A 37 -8.80 -5.18 4.55
CA VAL A 37 -8.30 -4.69 5.83
C VAL A 37 -6.81 -4.99 5.98
N ALA A 38 -6.40 -6.19 5.62
CA ALA A 38 -5.02 -6.61 5.76
C ALA A 38 -4.09 -5.87 4.78
N GLY A 39 -4.54 -5.56 3.56
CA GLY A 39 -3.82 -4.73 2.60
C GLY A 39 -3.75 -3.24 3.00
N LEU A 40 -4.78 -2.71 3.65
CA LEU A 40 -4.81 -1.32 4.13
C LEU A 40 -3.99 -1.07 5.41
N ARG A 41 -3.80 -2.11 6.24
CA ARG A 41 -3.04 -2.02 7.49
C ARG A 41 -1.63 -1.40 7.36
N PRO A 42 -0.74 -1.86 6.45
CA PRO A 42 0.58 -1.23 6.30
C PRO A 42 0.50 0.23 5.87
N ILE A 43 -0.52 0.61 5.10
CA ILE A 43 -0.73 1.99 4.64
C ILE A 43 -1.13 2.89 5.81
N LYS A 44 -2.02 2.43 6.69
CA LYS A 44 -2.38 3.14 7.92
C LYS A 44 -1.13 3.41 8.78
N ILE A 45 -0.32 2.39 9.05
CA ILE A 45 0.91 2.51 9.85
C ILE A 45 1.88 3.48 9.19
N GLY A 46 2.07 3.37 7.87
CA GLY A 46 2.93 4.27 7.13
C GLY A 46 2.46 5.72 7.19
N LEU A 47 1.15 5.96 7.07
CA LEU A 47 0.56 7.29 7.16
C LEU A 47 0.75 7.89 8.55
N GLU A 48 0.51 7.13 9.62
CA GLU A 48 0.77 7.57 11.01
C GLU A 48 2.24 8.01 11.18
N LYS A 49 3.17 7.29 10.56
CA LYS A 49 4.59 7.66 10.60
C LYS A 49 4.91 8.91 9.79
N LEU A 50 4.32 9.05 8.61
CA LEU A 50 4.49 10.20 7.71
C LEU A 50 3.86 11.49 8.26
N CYS A 51 2.74 11.39 8.97
CA CYS A 51 2.07 12.52 9.59
C CYS A 51 2.70 12.95 10.92
N SER A 52 3.78 12.29 11.35
CA SER A 52 4.51 12.70 12.55
C SER A 52 5.35 13.96 12.30
N GLN A 53 5.48 14.81 13.32
CA GLN A 53 6.24 16.07 13.23
C GLN A 53 7.72 15.88 12.82
N LYS A 54 8.27 14.68 13.01
CA LYS A 54 9.67 14.32 12.70
C LYS A 54 9.83 13.62 11.35
N ALA A 55 8.78 13.58 10.52
CA ALA A 55 8.85 12.96 9.21
C ALA A 55 9.79 13.76 8.29
N THR A 56 10.76 13.07 7.71
CA THR A 56 11.70 13.60 6.70
C THR A 56 11.56 12.80 5.41
N LEU A 57 12.20 13.24 4.33
CA LEU A 57 12.23 12.48 3.08
C LEU A 57 12.80 11.06 3.26
N ILE A 58 13.80 10.89 4.15
CA ILE A 58 14.36 9.58 4.50
C ILE A 58 13.31 8.71 5.21
N THR A 59 12.52 9.29 6.12
CA THR A 59 11.40 8.59 6.75
C THR A 59 10.38 8.16 5.69
N ALA A 60 10.09 9.02 4.72
CA ALA A 60 9.14 8.72 3.65
C ALA A 60 9.62 7.58 2.74
N GLU A 61 10.88 7.58 2.34
CA GLU A 61 11.50 6.48 1.59
C GLU A 61 11.36 5.16 2.36
N ARG A 62 11.73 5.14 3.65
CA ARG A 62 11.62 3.94 4.51
C ARG A 62 10.19 3.45 4.66
N VAL A 63 9.24 4.37 4.86
CA VAL A 63 7.81 4.04 4.95
C VAL A 63 7.31 3.44 3.64
N PHE A 64 7.72 4.00 2.50
CA PHE A 64 7.34 3.48 1.20
C PHE A 64 7.91 2.07 0.94
N THR A 65 9.19 1.85 1.29
CA THR A 65 9.81 0.51 1.24
C THR A 65 9.06 -0.47 2.14
N PHE A 66 8.70 -0.06 3.36
CA PHE A 66 7.92 -0.88 4.29
C PHE A 66 6.56 -1.27 3.71
N ILE A 67 5.76 -0.30 3.25
CA ILE A 67 4.44 -0.56 2.66
C ILE A 67 4.56 -1.50 1.47
N SER A 68 5.49 -1.21 0.54
CA SER A 68 5.69 -2.03 -0.65
C SER A 68 6.10 -3.46 -0.29
N GLY A 69 6.96 -3.63 0.72
CA GLY A 69 7.36 -4.94 1.23
C GLY A 69 6.19 -5.72 1.82
N GLU A 70 5.35 -5.08 2.64
CA GLU A 70 4.17 -5.70 3.25
C GLU A 70 3.10 -6.06 2.21
N LEU A 71 2.91 -5.22 1.19
CA LEU A 71 1.99 -5.51 0.09
C LEU A 71 2.52 -6.63 -0.81
N ASN A 72 3.83 -6.70 -1.08
CA ASN A 72 4.42 -7.77 -1.89
C ASN A 72 4.33 -9.15 -1.23
N LYS A 73 4.36 -9.21 0.11
CA LYS A 73 4.14 -10.46 0.86
C LYS A 73 2.71 -10.99 0.68
N ARG A 74 1.78 -10.13 0.27
CA ARG A 74 0.37 -10.46 0.05
C ARG A 74 0.18 -10.74 -1.45
N ASN A 75 -0.10 -11.99 -1.79
CA ASN A 75 -0.33 -12.40 -3.19
C ASN A 75 -1.73 -12.06 -3.72
N SER A 76 -2.55 -11.31 -2.98
CA SER A 76 -3.91 -10.94 -3.40
C SER A 76 -3.91 -9.88 -4.50
N GLU A 77 -4.93 -9.92 -5.36
CA GLU A 77 -5.10 -8.94 -6.43
C GLU A 77 -5.30 -7.52 -5.87
N PHE A 78 -6.00 -7.40 -4.74
CA PHE A 78 -6.14 -6.15 -4.02
C PHE A 78 -4.77 -5.55 -3.63
N ALA A 79 -3.86 -6.33 -3.04
CA ALA A 79 -2.56 -5.84 -2.61
C ALA A 79 -1.69 -5.38 -3.80
N LYS A 80 -1.72 -6.14 -4.91
CA LYS A 80 -1.02 -5.78 -6.16
C LYS A 80 -1.54 -4.47 -6.74
N ASN A 81 -2.86 -4.31 -6.79
CA ASN A 81 -3.48 -3.09 -7.30
C ASN A 81 -3.22 -1.90 -6.38
N MET A 82 -3.29 -2.10 -5.06
CA MET A 82 -3.00 -1.05 -4.09
C MET A 82 -1.55 -0.54 -4.21
N LYS A 83 -0.59 -1.45 -4.39
CA LYS A 83 0.82 -1.08 -4.63
C LYS A 83 0.96 -0.26 -5.92
N ARG A 84 0.38 -0.73 -7.03
CA ARG A 84 0.43 -0.02 -8.33
C ARG A 84 -0.18 1.37 -8.22
N SER A 85 -1.36 1.49 -7.61
CA SER A 85 -2.02 2.78 -7.38
C SER A 85 -1.19 3.71 -6.50
N LEU A 86 -0.52 3.20 -5.46
CA LEU A 86 0.33 4.01 -4.60
C LEU A 86 1.55 4.56 -5.35
N VAL A 87 2.23 3.70 -6.12
CA VAL A 87 3.37 4.10 -6.99
C VAL A 87 2.92 5.17 -7.97
N GLN A 88 1.81 4.92 -8.67
CA GLN A 88 1.25 5.85 -9.65
C GLN A 88 0.94 7.20 -9.01
N ARG A 89 0.33 7.20 -7.82
CA ARG A 89 -0.03 8.44 -7.13
C ARG A 89 1.19 9.24 -6.69
N ILE A 90 2.28 8.57 -6.32
CA ILE A 90 3.56 9.22 -6.01
C ILE A 90 4.12 9.87 -7.27
N ILE A 91 4.16 9.14 -8.39
CA ILE A 91 4.65 9.68 -9.68
C ILE A 91 3.86 10.92 -10.10
N GLU A 92 2.53 10.88 -10.01
CA GLU A 92 1.64 12.01 -10.35
C GLU A 92 1.88 13.24 -9.47
N LYS A 93 2.26 13.04 -8.20
CA LYS A 93 2.46 14.13 -7.24
C LYS A 93 3.92 14.60 -7.16
N CYS A 94 4.85 13.78 -7.63
CA CYS A 94 6.25 14.13 -7.68
C CYS A 94 6.48 15.21 -8.74
N ASN A 95 7.25 16.23 -8.38
CA ASN A 95 7.73 17.19 -9.35
C ASN A 95 8.77 16.48 -10.23
N VAL A 96 8.38 16.21 -11.47
CA VAL A 96 9.17 15.53 -12.49
C VAL A 96 10.56 16.16 -12.69
N SER A 97 10.67 17.49 -12.66
CA SER A 97 11.96 18.18 -12.76
C SER A 97 12.85 17.94 -11.54
N LEU A 98 12.26 17.88 -10.34
CA LEU A 98 13.00 17.65 -9.10
C LEU A 98 13.47 16.20 -8.98
N VAL A 99 12.63 15.24 -9.41
CA VAL A 99 13.01 13.83 -9.51
C VAL A 99 14.13 13.64 -10.51
N GLY A 100 14.05 14.28 -11.68
CA GLY A 100 15.10 14.23 -12.68
C GLY A 100 16.42 14.82 -12.22
N LEU A 101 16.37 15.93 -11.48
CA LEU A 101 17.56 16.52 -10.87
C LEU A 101 18.20 15.55 -9.86
N ILE A 102 17.40 14.93 -8.98
CA ILE A 102 17.91 13.95 -8.00
C ILE A 102 18.52 12.73 -8.70
N GLN A 103 17.88 12.21 -9.75
CA GLN A 103 18.43 11.09 -10.53
C GLN A 103 19.73 11.46 -11.24
N TYR A 104 19.80 12.67 -11.80
CA TYR A 104 21.02 13.18 -12.41
C TYR A 104 22.15 13.33 -11.39
N LEU A 105 21.88 13.89 -10.21
CA LEU A 105 22.87 14.05 -9.15
C LEU A 105 23.34 12.71 -8.56
N ASN A 106 22.45 11.74 -8.39
CA ASN A 106 22.78 10.45 -7.78
C ASN A 106 23.42 9.46 -8.75
N PHE A 107 23.03 9.49 -10.03
CA PHE A 107 23.42 8.45 -11.00
C PHE A 107 24.07 9.00 -12.27
N GLY A 108 24.22 10.32 -12.43
CA GLY A 108 24.76 10.95 -13.63
C GLY A 108 23.91 10.75 -14.90
N ARG A 109 22.70 10.18 -14.77
CA ARG A 109 21.81 9.88 -15.90
C ARG A 109 21.03 11.14 -16.29
N ARG A 110 20.95 11.41 -17.60
CA ARG A 110 20.03 12.44 -18.14
C ARG A 110 18.59 12.04 -17.79
N TYR A 111 17.78 13.02 -17.40
CA TYR A 111 16.38 12.79 -17.07
C TYR A 111 15.63 12.16 -18.25
N ASP A 112 15.08 10.98 -18.02
CA ASP A 112 14.11 10.33 -18.89
C ASP A 112 12.87 9.99 -18.04
N ALA A 113 11.73 10.58 -18.40
CA ALA A 113 10.47 10.38 -17.69
C ALA A 113 10.04 8.91 -17.66
N ALA A 114 10.42 8.11 -18.65
CA ALA A 114 10.13 6.67 -18.70
C ALA A 114 11.02 5.85 -17.74
N ALA A 115 12.21 6.34 -17.39
CA ALA A 115 13.11 5.64 -16.46
C ALA A 115 12.68 5.80 -14.99
N VAL A 116 11.99 6.90 -14.65
CA VAL A 116 11.46 7.19 -13.31
C VAL A 116 10.43 6.15 -12.87
N THR A 117 9.53 5.77 -13.78
CA THR A 117 8.46 4.80 -13.48
C THR A 117 9.04 3.41 -13.23
N VAL A 118 10.03 3.01 -14.03
CA VAL A 118 10.73 1.72 -13.90
C VAL A 118 11.50 1.64 -12.58
N ASP A 119 12.27 2.66 -12.19
CA ASP A 119 13.03 2.64 -10.94
C ASP A 119 12.12 2.64 -9.69
N LEU A 120 10.93 3.24 -9.77
CA LEU A 120 9.92 3.22 -8.70
C LEU A 120 9.24 1.85 -8.53
N GLU A 121 8.97 1.14 -9.63
CA GLU A 121 8.47 -0.24 -9.58
C GLU A 121 9.54 -1.22 -9.10
N ARG A 122 10.80 -0.93 -9.41
CA ARG A 122 11.98 -1.76 -9.14
C ARG A 122 12.66 -1.44 -7.81
N PHE A 123 12.08 -0.59 -6.95
CA PHE A 123 12.63 -0.22 -5.65
C PHE A 123 13.13 -1.48 -4.91
N PRO A 124 14.45 -1.64 -4.77
CA PRO A 124 15.01 -2.90 -4.32
C PRO A 124 14.76 -3.06 -2.82
N ASN A 125 14.43 -4.28 -2.41
CA ASN A 125 14.74 -4.77 -1.08
C ASN A 125 16.26 -4.59 -0.89
N LYS A 126 16.67 -3.66 -0.01
CA LYS A 126 18.05 -3.21 0.14
C LYS A 126 18.94 -4.35 0.65
N ASN A 127 19.52 -5.12 -0.28
CA ASN A 127 20.69 -5.96 -0.03
C ASN A 127 21.92 -5.52 -0.86
N SER A 128 21.91 -4.35 -1.51
CA SER A 128 22.99 -3.93 -2.42
C SER A 128 23.77 -2.67 -2.00
N TRP A 129 23.81 -2.34 -0.71
CA TRP A 129 24.65 -1.26 -0.19
C TRP A 129 25.56 -1.83 0.91
N ILE A 130 26.46 -2.72 0.49
CA ILE A 130 27.80 -2.90 1.09
C ILE A 130 28.75 -2.18 0.14
#